data_AF-A0A7V4M0G6-F1
#
_entry.id   AF-A0A7V4M0G6-F1
#
_cell.length_a   1.000
_cell.length_b   1.000
_cell.length_c   1.000
_cell.angle_alpha   90.00
_cell.angle_beta   90.00
_cell.angle_gamma   90.00
#
_symmetry.space_group_name_H-M   'P 1'
#
loop_
_entity.id
_entity.type
_entity.pdbx_description
1 polymer ?
#
loop_
_entity_poly.entity_id
_entity_poly.type
_entity_poly.pdbx_seq_one_letter_code
_entity_poly.pdbx_strand_id
1 'polypeptide(L)' 'GGGMRPVLEMAGVKDVLAKSLGSGNRLNMVRATIEALRQLRSQEEIERARGVAHRKG' A
#
# COMPACT_ATOMS: atom_id res chain seq x y z
N GLY A 1 -9.25 -6.15 -6.44
CA GLY A 1 -10.58 -6.73 -6.14
C GLY A 1 -11.55 -5.64 -5.72
N GLY A 2 -12.87 -5.91 -5.76
CA GLY A 2 -13.91 -4.88 -5.60
C GLY A 2 -13.88 -4.09 -4.29
N GLY A 3 -13.41 -4.67 -3.17
CA GLY A 3 -13.26 -3.94 -1.90
C GLY A 3 -12.04 -3.02 -1.80
N MET A 4 -10.99 -3.27 -2.57
CA MET A 4 -9.73 -2.51 -2.49
C MET A 4 -9.71 -1.32 -3.46
N ARG A 5 -10.35 -1.47 -4.63
CA ARG A 5 -10.26 -0.52 -5.74
C ARG A 5 -10.79 0.89 -5.38
N PRO A 6 -11.99 1.05 -4.78
CA PRO A 6 -12.48 2.38 -4.41
C PRO A 6 -11.57 3.11 -3.42
N VAL A 7 -10.96 2.37 -2.48
CA VAL A 7 -10.02 2.94 -1.50
C VAL A 7 -8.76 3.46 -2.20
N LEU A 8 -8.20 2.66 -3.12
CA LEU A 8 -6.99 3.01 -3.87
C LEU A 8 -7.24 4.19 -4.82
N GLU A 9 -8.40 4.22 -5.49
CA GLU A 9 -8.81 5.33 -6.37
C GLU A 9 -8.95 6.64 -5.58
N MET A 10 -9.62 6.61 -4.41
CA MET A 10 -9.74 7.78 -3.54
C MET A 10 -8.39 8.24 -2.97
N ALA A 11 -7.45 7.32 -2.76
CA ALA A 11 -6.09 7.64 -2.34
C ALA A 11 -5.21 8.17 -3.50
N GLY A 12 -5.74 8.28 -4.72
CA GLY A 12 -5.02 8.77 -5.89
C GLY A 12 -4.07 7.75 -6.53
N VAL A 13 -4.16 6.47 -6.16
CA VAL A 13 -3.30 5.41 -6.68
C VAL A 13 -3.85 4.91 -8.02
N LYS A 14 -3.12 5.19 -9.10
CA LYS A 14 -3.50 4.78 -10.47
C LYS A 14 -2.94 3.41 -10.84
N ASP A 15 -1.68 3.17 -10.52
CA ASP A 15 -0.95 1.97 -10.93
C ASP A 15 -0.64 1.10 -9.72
N VAL A 16 -1.41 0.01 -9.58
CA VAL A 16 -1.27 -0.91 -8.44
C VAL A 16 -1.75 -2.31 -8.79
N LEU A 17 -0.95 -3.31 -8.41
CA LEU A 17 -1.30 -4.72 -8.45
C LEU A 17 -1.63 -5.19 -7.04
N ALA A 18 -2.86 -5.65 -6.82
CA ALA A 18 -3.31 -6.12 -5.52
C ALA A 18 -4.14 -7.41 -5.63
N LYS A 19 -3.87 -8.36 -4.73
CA LYS A 19 -4.60 -9.62 -4.60
C LYS A 19 -5.03 -9.83 -3.15
N SER A 20 -6.26 -10.29 -2.94
CA SER A 20 -6.70 -10.74 -1.61
C SER A 20 -6.20 -12.16 -1.39
N LEU A 21 -5.35 -12.37 -0.39
CA LEU A 21 -4.86 -13.68 0.03
C LEU A 21 -5.61 -14.08 1.30
N GLY A 22 -6.85 -14.53 1.16
CA GLY A 22 -7.70 -14.87 2.31
C GLY A 22 -9.19 -14.62 2.03
N SER A 23 -9.92 -14.15 3.04
CA SER A 23 -11.36 -13.89 2.95
C SER A 23 -11.71 -12.83 1.90
N GLY A 24 -12.78 -13.06 1.15
CA GLY A 24 -13.36 -12.12 0.20
C GLY A 24 -14.31 -11.09 0.83
N ASN A 25 -14.41 -11.02 2.16
CA ASN A 25 -15.28 -10.06 2.83
C ASN A 25 -14.85 -8.62 2.55
N ARG A 26 -15.72 -7.85 1.87
CA ARG A 26 -15.45 -6.48 1.43
C ARG A 26 -15.06 -5.53 2.57
N LEU A 27 -15.71 -5.63 3.74
CA LEU A 27 -15.41 -4.73 4.87
C LEU A 27 -13.99 -4.94 5.39
N ASN A 28 -13.58 -6.20 5.51
CA ASN A 28 -12.23 -6.55 5.94
C ASN A 28 -11.20 -6.16 4.89
N MET A 29 -11.51 -6.33 3.61
CA MET A 29 -10.64 -5.88 2.52
C MET A 29 -10.41 -4.36 2.56
N VAL A 30 -11.46 -3.56 2.80
CA VAL A 30 -11.33 -2.10 2.93
C VAL A 30 -10.44 -1.75 4.13
N ARG A 31 -10.70 -2.33 5.30
CA ARG A 31 -9.91 -2.10 6.52
C ARG A 31 -8.44 -2.46 6.33
N ALA A 32 -8.17 -3.64 5.77
CA ALA A 32 -6.81 -4.09 5.46
C ALA A 32 -6.12 -3.18 4.43
N THR A 33 -6.85 -2.67 3.44
CA THR A 33 -6.28 -1.73 2.45
C THR A 33 -5.85 -0.43 3.12
N ILE A 34 -6.69 0.12 4.00
CA ILE A 34 -6.36 1.34 4.76
C ILE A 34 -5.14 1.10 5.66
N GLU A 35 -5.10 -0.04 6.36
CA GLU A 35 -3.98 -0.39 7.21
C GLU A 35 -2.67 -0.53 6.41
N ALA A 36 -2.72 -1.20 5.25
CA ALA A 36 -1.56 -1.34 4.37
C ALA A 36 -1.03 0.01 3.89
N LEU A 37 -1.92 0.95 3.53
CA LEU A 37 -1.52 2.31 3.13
C LEU A 37 -0.82 3.05 4.26
N ARG A 38 -1.22 2.85 5.52
CA ARG A 38 -0.59 3.47 6.70
C ARG A 38 0.81 2.92 7.01
N GLN A 39 1.13 1.72 6.53
CA GLN A 39 2.43 1.09 6.71
C GLN A 39 3.43 1.44 5.60
N LEU A 40 2.99 2.17 4.56
CA LEU A 40 3.89 2.64 3.52
C LEU A 40 4.91 3.59 4.11
N ARG A 41 6.17 3.39 3.73
CA ARG A 41 7.29 4.23 4.13
C ARG A 41 7.89 4.83 2.88
N SER A 42 8.20 6.11 2.94
CA SER A 42 8.93 6.79 1.90
C SER A 42 10.35 6.21 1.78
N GLN A 43 10.91 6.39 0.60
CA GLN A 43 12.28 5.97 0.32
C GLN A 43 13.28 6.59 1.31
N GLU A 44 13.16 7.88 1.60
CA GLU A 44 14.03 8.62 2.53
C GLU A 44 13.96 8.07 3.96
N GLU A 45 12.77 7.69 4.43
CA GLU A 45 12.59 7.07 5.75
C GLU A 45 13.30 5.72 5.83
N ILE A 46 13.24 4.91 4.76
CA ILE A 46 13.92 3.62 4.70
C ILE A 46 15.44 3.80 4.65
N GLU A 47 15.94 4.75 3.88
CA GLU A 47 17.37 5.08 3.78
C GLU A 47 17.93 5.53 5.13
N ARG A 48 17.22 6.44 5.81
CA ARG A 48 17.59 6.89 7.16
C ARG A 48 17.55 5.75 8.16
N ALA A 49 16.53 4.90 8.13
CA ALA A 49 16.40 3.78 9.05
C ALA A 49 17.47 2.69 8.82
N ARG A 50 17.94 2.51 7.59
CA ARG A 50 18.93 1.48 7.21
C ARG A 50 20.37 2.00 7.17
N GLY A 51 20.58 3.32 7.21
CA GLY A 51 21.90 3.94 7.12
C GLY A 51 22.57 3.79 5.76
N VAL A 52 21.78 3.61 4.69
CA VAL A 52 22.29 3.41 3.32
C VAL A 52 21.89 4.60 2.44
N ALA A 53 22.83 5.11 1.65
CA ALA A 53 22.55 6.12 0.63
C ALA A 53 22.07 5.44 -0.65
N HIS A 54 20.92 5.83 -1.16
CA HIS A 54 20.42 5.27 -2.42
C HIS A 54 21.22 5.80 -3.61
N ARG A 55 21.85 4.89 -4.35
CA ARG A 55 22.48 5.17 -5.64
C ARG A 55 21.36 5.32 -6.68
N LYS A 56 21.00 6.57 -7.00
CA LYS A 56 20.19 6.86 -8.19
C LYS A 56 21.04 6.55 -9.43
N GLY A 57 20.53 5.69 -10.30
CA GLY A 57 20.98 5.52 -11.69
C GLY A 57 20.20 6.44 -12.60
#